data_AF-A0A7C4ZDR4-F1
#
_entry.id   AF-A0A7C4ZDR4-F1
#
_cell.length_a   1.000
_cell.length_b   1.000
_cell.length_c   1.000
_cell.angle_alpha   90.00
_cell.angle_beta   90.00
_cell.angle_gamma   90.00
#
_symmetry.space_group_name_H-M   'P 1'
#
loop_
_entity.id
_entity.type
_entity.pdbx_description
1 polymer ?
#
loop_
_entity_poly.entity_id
_entity_poly.type
_entity_poly.pdbx_seq_one_letter_code
_entity_poly.pdbx_strand_id
1 'polypeptide(L)'
;MQTVKIWEFWYGTKGTWYYYVREGNRLRRISEYAVKQTVVEKDRRKATMEFEVPLERISGKQIYAFYFSNQGNLGLHKCGVDSFLYSEYTGIPKHMDPANLEELNELEIEMENPLLKQAIQELRTIYTKMIDEVKDYASKLGFKIKFGRRVKRTADIFIDPLMGYVACLGLQSDEAKLRSLKVPMKWIYQIWVMMLACKALDVKEMEKDPLMGEIFWLIEQGSSSPAFVAKSDTNVFSFWFEYQPSKKAHFSERPAGKRRPMRPDIAICKGNYGYPRRMVEKFDLIIECKNEDFEFWESDIEGQLIPYLEKYKPTNMILASMKPVPINIKKELTTINVIDNLTSNNENAIQEFRKLVKQYLTN
;
A
#
# COMPACT_ATOMS: atom_id res chain seq x y z
N MET A 1 -3.24 36.10 -26.85
CA MET A 1 -3.74 35.51 -25.59
C MET A 1 -2.56 35.40 -24.64
N GLN A 2 -2.64 36.02 -23.46
CA GLN A 2 -1.53 36.00 -22.51
C GLN A 2 -1.54 34.68 -21.75
N THR A 3 -0.39 34.00 -21.70
CA THR A 3 -0.24 32.71 -21.01
C THR A 3 0.77 32.83 -19.88
N VAL A 4 0.66 31.93 -18.91
CA VAL A 4 1.67 31.67 -17.88
C VAL A 4 2.22 30.26 -18.06
N LYS A 5 3.52 30.10 -17.82
CA LYS A 5 4.18 28.79 -17.78
C LYS A 5 4.08 28.24 -16.37
N ILE A 6 3.67 26.98 -16.23
CA ILE A 6 3.62 26.25 -14.97
C ILE A 6 4.37 24.93 -15.16
N TRP A 7 5.28 24.59 -14.25
CA TRP A 7 6.13 23.40 -14.36
C TRP A 7 5.77 22.34 -13.34
N GLU A 8 5.55 21.12 -13.79
CA GLU A 8 5.42 19.95 -12.92
C GLU A 8 6.57 18.98 -13.10
N PHE A 9 6.95 18.31 -12.00
CA PHE A 9 8.02 17.34 -11.99
C PHE A 9 7.41 15.94 -11.82
N TRP A 10 7.30 15.18 -12.90
CA TRP A 10 6.62 13.89 -12.93
C TRP A 10 7.55 12.76 -12.51
N TYR A 11 7.99 12.77 -11.25
CA TYR A 11 8.94 11.79 -10.69
C TYR A 11 8.28 10.85 -9.66
N GLY A 12 6.95 10.90 -9.52
CA GLY A 12 6.21 10.24 -8.46
C GLY A 12 6.18 11.10 -7.19
N THR A 13 6.32 10.50 -6.03
CA THR A 13 6.21 11.20 -4.74
C THR A 13 7.56 11.61 -4.16
N LYS A 14 8.55 12.01 -4.97
CA LYS A 14 9.89 12.39 -4.48
C LYS A 14 10.46 13.60 -5.21
N GLY A 15 10.48 14.74 -4.53
CA GLY A 15 11.00 16.00 -5.07
C GLY A 15 10.12 16.54 -6.19
N THR A 16 8.79 16.53 -6.00
CA THR A 16 7.81 16.80 -7.06
C THR A 16 6.77 17.82 -6.67
N TRP A 17 6.18 18.43 -7.70
CA TRP A 17 5.10 19.41 -7.58
C TRP A 17 4.02 19.06 -8.60
N TYR A 18 2.78 19.05 -8.13
CA TYR A 18 1.58 18.86 -8.96
C TYR A 18 0.55 19.92 -8.63
N TYR A 19 -0.06 20.52 -9.66
CA TYR A 19 -0.97 21.65 -9.49
C TYR A 19 -2.41 21.32 -9.91
N TYR A 20 -3.35 21.81 -9.12
CA TYR A 20 -4.78 21.67 -9.34
C TYR A 20 -5.47 23.01 -9.12
N VAL A 21 -6.37 23.37 -10.02
CA VAL A 21 -7.17 24.59 -9.94
C VAL A 21 -8.48 24.25 -9.24
N ARG A 22 -8.89 25.09 -8.28
CA ARG A 22 -10.17 24.96 -7.58
C ARG A 22 -11.29 25.60 -8.41
N GLU A 23 -12.34 24.82 -8.66
CA GLU A 23 -13.62 25.28 -9.22
C GLU A 23 -14.76 24.81 -8.33
N GLY A 24 -15.33 25.73 -7.56
CA GLY A 24 -16.32 25.39 -6.54
C GLY A 24 -15.73 24.42 -5.50
N ASN A 25 -16.28 23.21 -5.45
CA ASN A 25 -15.83 22.12 -4.59
C ASN A 25 -14.90 21.11 -5.30
N ARG A 26 -14.48 21.38 -6.54
CA ARG A 26 -13.65 20.46 -7.33
C ARG A 26 -12.23 20.95 -7.50
N LEU A 27 -11.29 20.01 -7.53
CA LEU A 27 -9.89 20.21 -7.89
C LEU A 27 -9.62 19.57 -9.24
N ARG A 28 -9.45 20.41 -10.28
CA ARG A 28 -9.15 20.00 -11.65
C ARG A 28 -7.67 20.17 -11.93
N ARG A 29 -7.06 19.23 -12.67
CA ARG A 29 -5.63 19.27 -13.01
C ARG A 29 -5.28 20.52 -13.83
N ILE A 30 -4.09 21.09 -13.59
CA ILE A 30 -3.64 22.25 -14.36
C ILE A 30 -3.51 21.99 -15.86
N SER A 31 -3.25 20.73 -16.25
CA SER A 31 -3.18 20.28 -17.65
C SER A 31 -4.46 20.57 -18.43
N GLU A 32 -5.63 20.48 -17.77
CA GLU A 32 -6.93 20.70 -18.42
C GLU A 32 -7.15 22.17 -18.82
N TYR A 33 -6.39 23.08 -18.22
CA TYR A 33 -6.44 24.50 -18.56
C TYR A 33 -5.40 24.88 -19.62
N ALA A 34 -4.38 24.05 -19.81
CA ALA A 34 -3.28 24.34 -20.71
C ALA A 34 -3.73 24.31 -22.18
N VAL A 35 -3.16 25.20 -22.99
CA VAL A 35 -3.30 25.16 -24.46
C VAL A 35 -2.13 24.45 -25.12
N LYS A 36 -1.03 24.26 -24.38
CA LYS A 36 0.14 23.52 -24.83
C LYS A 36 0.83 22.86 -23.64
N GLN A 37 1.29 21.64 -23.88
CA GLN A 37 2.07 20.84 -22.95
C GLN A 37 3.38 20.45 -23.62
N THR A 38 4.51 20.74 -22.97
CA THR A 38 5.85 20.48 -23.50
C THR A 38 6.67 19.70 -22.48
N VAL A 39 7.45 18.72 -22.93
CA VAL A 39 8.45 18.07 -22.09
C VAL A 39 9.72 18.92 -22.14
N VAL A 40 10.09 19.56 -21.03
CA VAL A 40 11.27 20.44 -20.95
C VAL A 40 12.53 19.64 -20.65
N GLU A 41 12.40 18.62 -19.81
CA GLU A 41 13.48 17.72 -19.44
C GLU A 41 12.94 16.30 -19.33
N LYS A 42 13.71 15.32 -19.81
CA LYS A 42 13.34 13.91 -19.70
C LYS A 42 14.56 13.02 -19.47
N ASP A 43 14.50 12.25 -18.40
CA ASP A 43 15.33 11.07 -18.16
C ASP A 43 14.42 9.81 -18.17
N ARG A 44 15.00 8.61 -18.15
CA ARG A 44 14.32 7.31 -18.27
C ARG A 44 13.06 7.15 -17.43
N ARG A 45 12.96 7.81 -16.27
CA ARG A 45 11.81 7.73 -15.35
C ARG A 45 11.31 9.08 -14.84
N LYS A 46 11.86 10.17 -15.34
CA LYS A 46 11.64 11.51 -14.81
C LYS A 46 11.35 12.45 -15.97
N ALA A 47 10.25 13.19 -15.90
CA ALA A 47 9.94 14.22 -16.87
C ALA A 47 9.58 15.53 -16.17
N THR A 48 10.11 16.64 -16.64
CA THR A 48 9.64 17.98 -16.27
C THR A 48 8.70 18.45 -17.38
N MET A 49 7.46 18.72 -16.99
CA MET A 49 6.39 19.11 -17.89
C MET A 49 6.14 20.60 -17.75
N GLU A 50 6.17 21.33 -18.85
CA GLU A 50 5.72 22.72 -18.91
C GLU A 50 4.32 22.79 -19.52
N PHE A 51 3.44 23.49 -18.82
CA PHE A 51 2.10 23.81 -19.26
C PHE A 51 2.02 25.31 -19.56
N GLU A 52 1.64 25.65 -20.79
CA GLU A 52 1.29 27.02 -21.15
C GLU A 52 -0.23 27.20 -20.91
N VAL A 53 -0.57 27.92 -19.84
CA VAL A 53 -1.95 28.10 -19.38
C VAL A 53 -2.41 29.53 -19.67
N PRO A 54 -3.52 29.73 -20.39
CA PRO A 54 -4.07 31.07 -20.61
C PRO A 54 -4.50 31.71 -19.29
N LEU A 55 -4.12 32.96 -19.05
CA LEU A 55 -4.38 33.64 -17.78
C LEU A 55 -5.87 33.73 -17.49
N GLU A 56 -6.69 34.06 -18.50
CA GLU A 56 -8.13 34.21 -18.36
C GLU A 56 -8.84 32.94 -17.85
N ARG A 57 -8.22 31.76 -18.01
CA ARG A 57 -8.78 30.49 -17.54
C ARG A 57 -8.55 30.24 -16.04
N ILE A 58 -7.56 30.90 -15.44
CA ILE A 58 -7.13 30.65 -14.05
C ILE A 58 -7.04 31.92 -13.18
N SER A 59 -7.20 33.11 -13.77
CA SER A 59 -7.25 34.38 -13.04
C SER A 59 -8.37 34.37 -11.99
N GLY A 60 -8.03 34.80 -10.77
CA GLY A 60 -8.95 34.81 -9.63
C GLY A 60 -9.24 33.43 -9.01
N LYS A 61 -8.70 32.34 -9.56
CA LYS A 61 -8.86 30.99 -9.01
C LYS A 61 -7.72 30.64 -8.04
N GLN A 62 -8.05 29.83 -7.04
CA GLN A 62 -7.05 29.24 -6.15
C GLN A 62 -6.41 28.03 -6.85
N ILE A 63 -5.08 27.96 -6.81
CA ILE A 63 -4.27 26.84 -7.30
C ILE A 63 -3.70 26.11 -6.09
N TYR A 64 -4.04 24.84 -5.93
CA TYR A 64 -3.46 23.94 -4.94
C TYR A 64 -2.21 23.29 -5.51
N ALA A 65 -1.17 23.25 -4.70
CA ALA A 65 0.12 22.65 -5.02
C ALA A 65 0.37 21.47 -4.06
N PHE A 66 0.45 20.28 -4.63
CA PHE A 66 0.83 19.05 -3.95
C PHE A 66 2.34 18.89 -4.09
N TYR A 67 3.06 19.23 -3.04
CA TYR A 67 4.50 19.09 -2.95
C TYR A 67 4.88 17.75 -2.34
N PHE A 68 5.90 17.10 -2.89
CA PHE A 68 6.55 15.97 -2.24
C PHE A 68 8.03 16.27 -2.06
N SER A 69 8.50 16.23 -0.81
CA SER A 69 9.92 16.32 -0.49
C SER A 69 10.74 15.19 -1.10
N ASN A 70 12.07 15.29 -1.09
CA ASN A 70 12.96 14.20 -1.55
C ASN A 70 12.80 12.89 -0.76
N GLN A 71 12.26 12.96 0.45
CA GLN A 71 11.91 11.80 1.28
C GLN A 71 10.48 11.30 1.04
N GLY A 72 9.67 12.05 0.28
CA GLY A 72 8.30 11.74 -0.08
C GLY A 72 7.25 12.09 0.97
N ASN A 73 7.60 12.97 1.91
CA ASN A 73 6.61 13.67 2.74
C ASN A 73 5.78 14.62 1.86
N LEU A 74 4.46 14.55 2.00
CA LEU A 74 3.52 15.49 1.38
C LEU A 74 3.61 16.85 2.07
N GLY A 75 3.72 17.91 1.29
CA GLY A 75 3.41 19.28 1.67
C GLY A 75 2.23 19.77 0.84
N LEU A 76 1.33 20.51 1.46
CA LEU A 76 0.14 21.05 0.82
C LEU A 76 0.20 22.56 0.88
N HIS A 77 0.09 23.17 -0.29
CA HIS A 77 0.16 24.61 -0.43
C HIS A 77 -0.93 25.12 -1.37
N LYS A 78 -1.21 26.41 -1.31
CA LYS A 78 -2.10 27.10 -2.23
C LYS A 78 -1.54 28.46 -2.63
N CYS A 79 -1.88 28.89 -3.83
CA CYS A 79 -1.47 30.19 -4.39
C CYS A 79 -2.48 30.68 -5.43
N GLY A 80 -2.29 31.91 -5.90
CA GLY A 80 -2.97 32.44 -7.09
C GLY A 80 -2.04 32.42 -8.31
N VAL A 81 -2.56 32.77 -9.48
CA VAL A 81 -1.76 32.87 -10.72
C VAL A 81 -0.62 33.88 -10.60
N ASP A 82 -0.82 34.94 -9.81
CA ASP A 82 0.18 35.99 -9.55
C ASP A 82 1.48 35.42 -8.98
N SER A 83 1.42 34.35 -8.17
CA SER A 83 2.61 33.71 -7.61
C SER A 83 3.53 33.15 -8.70
N PHE A 84 3.00 32.77 -9.87
CA PHE A 84 3.80 32.34 -11.02
C PHE A 84 4.28 33.52 -11.86
N LEU A 85 3.46 34.56 -12.01
CA LEU A 85 3.79 35.75 -12.79
C LEU A 85 4.93 36.56 -12.19
N TYR A 86 4.97 36.67 -10.86
CA TYR A 86 5.99 37.43 -10.13
C TYR A 86 7.18 36.59 -9.67
N SER A 87 7.30 35.36 -10.17
CA SER A 87 8.41 34.48 -9.82
C SER A 87 9.69 34.81 -10.57
N GLU A 88 10.80 34.69 -9.85
CA GLU A 88 12.16 34.77 -10.41
C GLU A 88 12.54 33.50 -11.17
N TYR A 89 11.78 32.41 -10.98
CA TYR A 89 11.98 31.12 -11.63
C TYR A 89 10.77 30.78 -12.50
N THR A 90 11.00 30.65 -13.81
CA THR A 90 9.98 30.24 -14.77
C THR A 90 9.28 28.95 -14.33
N GLY A 91 7.94 28.95 -14.34
CA GLY A 91 7.16 27.74 -14.06
C GLY A 91 7.01 27.38 -12.58
N ILE A 92 7.71 28.07 -11.67
CA ILE A 92 7.72 27.78 -10.24
C ILE A 92 7.11 28.96 -9.50
N PRO A 93 6.17 28.77 -8.56
CA PRO A 93 5.56 29.87 -7.83
C PRO A 93 6.52 30.48 -6.80
N LYS A 94 6.52 31.82 -6.66
CA LYS A 94 7.36 32.57 -5.70
C LYS A 94 6.90 32.42 -4.25
N HIS A 95 5.60 32.59 -4.03
CA HIS A 95 4.98 32.56 -2.72
C HIS A 95 3.78 31.62 -2.74
N MET A 96 3.71 30.73 -1.75
CA MET A 96 2.58 29.85 -1.54
C MET A 96 2.27 29.80 -0.04
N ASP A 97 0.97 29.81 0.25
CA ASP A 97 0.47 29.66 1.61
C ASP A 97 0.31 28.17 1.93
N PRO A 98 0.49 27.74 3.19
CA PRO A 98 0.13 26.39 3.59
C PRO A 98 -1.37 26.16 3.40
N ALA A 99 -1.74 24.98 2.88
CA ALA A 99 -3.12 24.53 2.81
C ALA A 99 -3.40 23.54 3.94
N ASN A 100 -4.61 23.59 4.52
CA ASN A 100 -5.03 22.64 5.54
C ASN A 100 -5.53 21.34 4.88
N LEU A 101 -5.24 20.21 5.52
CA LEU A 101 -5.74 18.90 5.10
C LEU A 101 -7.27 18.79 5.23
N GLU A 102 -7.87 19.43 6.24
CA GLU A 102 -9.33 19.46 6.42
C GLU A 102 -10.02 20.18 5.26
N GLU A 103 -9.41 21.26 4.76
CA GLU A 103 -9.88 22.00 3.59
C GLU A 103 -9.92 21.11 2.34
N LEU A 104 -8.92 20.22 2.16
CA LEU A 104 -8.91 19.25 1.07
C LEU A 104 -9.94 18.13 1.24
N ASN A 105 -10.36 17.82 2.47
CA ASN A 105 -11.35 16.78 2.71
C ASN A 105 -12.73 17.17 2.17
N GLU A 106 -13.01 18.47 2.10
CA GLU A 106 -14.25 19.02 1.52
C GLU A 106 -14.21 19.12 -0.01
N LEU A 107 -13.04 18.89 -0.63
CA LEU A 107 -12.84 19.01 -2.06
C LEU A 107 -12.83 17.66 -2.77
N GLU A 108 -13.45 17.62 -3.94
CA GLU A 108 -13.43 16.48 -4.84
C GLU A 108 -12.29 16.64 -5.85
N ILE A 109 -11.24 15.82 -5.75
CA ILE A 109 -10.24 15.71 -6.80
C ILE A 109 -10.90 15.04 -8.01
N GLU A 110 -10.84 15.71 -9.16
CA GLU A 110 -11.42 15.18 -10.38
C GLU A 110 -10.72 13.90 -10.81
N MET A 111 -11.54 12.89 -11.11
CA MET A 111 -11.13 11.54 -11.49
C MET A 111 -12.10 11.04 -12.54
N GLU A 112 -11.57 10.40 -13.57
CA GLU A 112 -12.35 9.82 -14.67
C GLU A 112 -12.37 8.30 -14.54
N ASN A 113 -11.25 7.70 -14.12
CA ASN A 113 -11.06 6.27 -14.09
C ASN A 113 -11.97 5.59 -13.05
N PRO A 114 -12.87 4.68 -13.47
CA PRO A 114 -13.80 4.01 -12.55
C PRO A 114 -13.08 3.12 -11.54
N LEU A 115 -11.97 2.47 -11.91
CA LEU A 115 -11.18 1.64 -10.99
C LEU A 115 -10.55 2.48 -9.88
N LEU A 116 -10.10 3.70 -10.19
CA LEU A 116 -9.59 4.62 -9.18
C LEU A 116 -10.71 5.05 -8.21
N LYS A 117 -11.89 5.42 -8.74
CA LYS A 117 -13.05 5.77 -7.91
C LYS A 117 -13.43 4.64 -6.97
N GLN A 118 -13.47 3.40 -7.47
CA GLN A 118 -13.73 2.22 -6.67
C GLN A 118 -12.65 2.01 -5.60
N ALA A 119 -11.36 2.09 -5.95
CA ALA A 119 -10.26 1.94 -5.01
C ALA A 119 -10.32 2.96 -3.87
N ILE A 120 -10.67 4.22 -4.16
CA ILE A 120 -10.86 5.27 -3.15
C ILE A 120 -12.06 4.98 -2.25
N GLN A 121 -13.17 4.53 -2.83
CA GLN A 121 -14.35 4.15 -2.05
C GLN A 121 -14.04 2.99 -1.10
N GLU A 122 -13.34 1.96 -1.59
CA GLU A 122 -12.89 0.82 -0.76
C GLU A 122 -11.93 1.29 0.33
N LEU A 123 -11.00 2.20 0.03
CA LEU A 123 -10.05 2.73 1.00
C LEU A 123 -10.78 3.44 2.16
N ARG A 124 -11.75 4.29 1.82
CA ARG A 124 -12.56 5.05 2.79
C ARG A 124 -13.49 4.19 3.63
N THR A 125 -13.90 3.03 3.12
CA THR A 125 -14.89 2.17 3.79
C THR A 125 -14.26 0.93 4.39
N ILE A 126 -13.73 0.04 3.55
CA ILE A 126 -13.23 -1.28 3.94
C ILE A 126 -11.86 -1.18 4.59
N TYR A 127 -10.89 -0.51 3.97
CA TYR A 127 -9.51 -0.48 4.48
C TYR A 127 -9.38 0.39 5.74
N THR A 128 -10.14 1.47 5.85
CA THR A 128 -10.18 2.28 7.08
C THR A 128 -10.63 1.42 8.27
N LYS A 129 -11.70 0.64 8.10
CA LYS A 129 -12.15 -0.32 9.12
C LYS A 129 -11.08 -1.36 9.46
N MET A 130 -10.36 -1.89 8.45
CA MET A 130 -9.26 -2.83 8.67
C MET A 130 -8.13 -2.21 9.50
N ILE A 131 -7.75 -0.96 9.21
CA ILE A 131 -6.73 -0.21 9.98
C ILE A 131 -7.18 -0.05 11.42
N ASP A 132 -8.43 0.37 11.64
CA ASP A 132 -8.98 0.59 12.98
C ASP A 132 -9.01 -0.70 13.80
N GLU A 133 -9.43 -1.81 13.21
CA GLU A 133 -9.41 -3.13 13.88
C GLU A 133 -8.00 -3.57 14.26
N VAL A 134 -7.00 -3.31 13.41
CA VAL A 134 -5.60 -3.62 13.72
C VAL A 134 -5.08 -2.71 14.83
N LYS A 135 -5.38 -1.40 14.79
CA LYS A 135 -4.97 -0.44 15.83
C LYS A 135 -5.59 -0.79 17.18
N ASP A 136 -6.87 -1.14 17.21
CA ASP A 136 -7.56 -1.61 18.40
C ASP A 136 -6.91 -2.88 18.96
N TYR A 137 -6.61 -3.86 18.10
CA TYR A 137 -5.90 -5.07 18.51
C TYR A 137 -4.49 -4.77 19.06
N ALA A 138 -3.74 -3.89 18.41
CA ALA A 138 -2.41 -3.47 18.85
C ALA A 138 -2.44 -2.76 20.22
N SER A 139 -3.41 -1.88 20.41
CA SER A 139 -3.65 -1.18 21.68
C SER A 139 -3.97 -2.17 22.81
N LYS A 140 -4.88 -3.11 22.57
CA LYS A 140 -5.29 -4.13 23.56
C LYS A 140 -4.15 -5.03 24.01
N LEU A 141 -3.23 -5.37 23.12
CA LEU A 141 -2.06 -6.21 23.42
C LEU A 141 -0.79 -5.41 23.73
N GLY A 142 -0.85 -4.08 23.74
CA GLY A 142 0.27 -3.22 24.12
C GLY A 142 1.48 -3.27 23.18
N PHE A 143 1.28 -3.51 21.88
CA PHE A 143 2.38 -3.50 20.90
C PHE A 143 2.29 -2.33 19.92
N LYS A 144 3.44 -1.92 19.39
CA LYS A 144 3.52 -0.89 18.33
C LYS A 144 3.59 -1.55 16.95
N ILE A 145 3.14 -0.85 15.91
CA ILE A 145 3.36 -1.28 14.51
C ILE A 145 4.43 -0.37 13.92
N LYS A 146 5.57 -0.95 13.55
CA LYS A 146 6.69 -0.23 12.96
C LYS A 146 6.82 -0.58 11.49
N PHE A 147 6.85 0.45 10.66
CA PHE A 147 7.01 0.32 9.22
C PHE A 147 8.48 0.51 8.82
N GLY A 148 9.03 -0.43 8.05
CA GLY A 148 10.37 -0.32 7.50
C GLY A 148 10.49 0.88 6.54
N ARG A 149 11.73 1.39 6.35
CA ARG A 149 12.00 2.64 5.61
C ARG A 149 11.43 2.73 4.19
N ARG A 150 11.09 1.59 3.55
CA ARG A 150 10.64 1.54 2.15
C ARG A 150 9.13 1.64 1.97
N VAL A 151 8.34 1.66 3.05
CA VAL A 151 6.88 1.58 2.99
C VAL A 151 6.19 2.78 3.62
N LYS A 152 6.82 3.94 3.43
CA LYS A 152 6.34 5.22 3.94
C LYS A 152 4.87 5.47 3.60
N ARG A 153 4.43 5.21 2.37
CA ARG A 153 3.04 5.51 2.00
C ARG A 153 2.01 4.63 2.69
N THR A 154 2.32 3.35 2.88
CA THR A 154 1.50 2.46 3.71
C THR A 154 1.45 2.96 5.14
N ALA A 155 2.60 3.39 5.70
CA ALA A 155 2.67 3.95 7.04
C ALA A 155 1.86 5.25 7.18
N ASP A 156 1.95 6.16 6.21
CA ASP A 156 1.21 7.41 6.18
C ASP A 156 -0.31 7.11 6.21
N ILE A 157 -0.81 6.23 5.33
CA ILE A 157 -2.23 5.82 5.30
C ILE A 157 -2.64 5.09 6.59
N PHE A 158 -1.78 4.23 7.12
CA PHE A 158 -2.08 3.48 8.34
C PHE A 158 -2.18 4.41 9.56
N ILE A 159 -1.33 5.43 9.66
CA ILE A 159 -1.34 6.40 10.75
C ILE A 159 -2.53 7.35 10.58
N ASP A 160 -2.62 7.98 9.42
CA ASP A 160 -3.63 8.96 9.05
C ASP A 160 -4.15 8.65 7.63
N PRO A 161 -5.29 7.94 7.51
CA PRO A 161 -5.85 7.56 6.22
C PRO A 161 -6.09 8.77 5.32
N LEU A 162 -6.52 9.90 5.90
CA LEU A 162 -6.81 11.13 5.18
C LEU A 162 -5.57 11.69 4.49
N MET A 163 -4.52 11.94 5.28
CA MET A 163 -3.25 12.44 4.74
C MET A 163 -2.65 11.48 3.72
N GLY A 164 -2.68 10.18 4.01
CA GLY A 164 -2.13 9.14 3.16
C GLY A 164 -2.83 9.03 1.80
N TYR A 165 -4.16 9.10 1.75
CA TYR A 165 -4.90 9.04 0.47
C TYR A 165 -4.71 10.32 -0.35
N VAL A 166 -4.75 11.49 0.30
CA VAL A 166 -4.55 12.79 -0.37
C VAL A 166 -3.18 12.80 -1.06
N ALA A 167 -2.17 12.27 -0.36
CA ALA A 167 -0.83 12.12 -0.90
C ALA A 167 -0.76 11.20 -2.13
N CYS A 168 -1.69 10.25 -2.30
CA CYS A 168 -1.77 9.40 -3.50
C CYS A 168 -2.56 10.07 -4.63
N LEU A 169 -3.60 10.85 -4.29
CA LEU A 169 -4.49 11.49 -5.25
C LEU A 169 -3.90 12.75 -5.91
N GLY A 170 -2.90 13.38 -5.29
CA GLY A 170 -2.21 14.54 -5.85
C GLY A 170 -1.31 14.26 -7.07
N LEU A 171 -1.27 13.02 -7.58
CA LEU A 171 -0.44 12.64 -8.72
C LEU A 171 -1.09 12.98 -10.06
N GLN A 172 -0.25 13.13 -11.09
CA GLN A 172 -0.61 13.76 -12.36
C GLN A 172 -1.71 13.09 -13.19
N SER A 173 -1.93 11.78 -13.02
CA SER A 173 -2.88 11.00 -13.82
C SER A 173 -3.54 9.92 -12.96
N ASP A 174 -4.71 9.45 -13.38
CA ASP A 174 -5.44 8.42 -12.64
C ASP A 174 -4.67 7.09 -12.55
N GLU A 175 -3.86 6.74 -13.57
CA GLU A 175 -2.99 5.56 -13.52
C GLU A 175 -1.86 5.74 -12.51
N ALA A 176 -1.32 6.96 -12.38
CA ALA A 176 -0.30 7.26 -11.38
C ALA A 176 -0.88 7.18 -9.96
N LYS A 177 -2.08 7.75 -9.76
CA LYS A 177 -2.84 7.67 -8.50
C LYS A 177 -3.13 6.21 -8.14
N LEU A 178 -3.66 5.42 -9.07
CA LEU A 178 -3.97 4.00 -8.86
C LEU A 178 -2.71 3.18 -8.54
N ARG A 179 -1.61 3.37 -9.28
CA ARG A 179 -0.32 2.71 -8.98
C ARG A 179 0.20 3.07 -7.59
N SER A 180 -0.01 4.30 -7.13
CA SER A 180 0.40 4.75 -5.79
C SER A 180 -0.41 4.08 -4.67
N LEU A 181 -1.64 3.63 -4.95
CA LEU A 181 -2.51 2.95 -3.98
C LEU A 181 -2.28 1.44 -3.90
N LYS A 182 -1.79 0.79 -4.97
CA LYS A 182 -1.62 -0.67 -5.04
C LYS A 182 -0.88 -1.26 -3.84
N VAL A 183 0.33 -0.75 -3.54
CA VAL A 183 1.16 -1.30 -2.46
C VAL A 183 0.56 -1.01 -1.07
N PRO A 184 0.14 0.23 -0.74
CA PRO A 184 -0.55 0.49 0.52
C PRO A 184 -1.76 -0.40 0.76
N MET A 185 -2.66 -0.53 -0.21
CA MET A 185 -3.85 -1.38 -0.08
C MET A 185 -3.45 -2.84 0.13
N LYS A 186 -2.55 -3.38 -0.70
CA LYS A 186 -2.01 -4.75 -0.53
C LYS A 186 -1.53 -4.98 0.91
N TRP A 187 -0.72 -4.08 1.44
CA TRP A 187 -0.10 -4.25 2.75
C TRP A 187 -1.07 -4.05 3.93
N ILE A 188 -2.01 -3.10 3.83
CA ILE A 188 -3.04 -2.95 4.86
C ILE A 188 -3.87 -4.22 4.97
N TYR A 189 -4.26 -4.81 3.83
CA TYR A 189 -5.00 -6.07 3.80
C TYR A 189 -4.19 -7.21 4.43
N GLN A 190 -2.90 -7.35 4.10
CA GLN A 190 -2.03 -8.36 4.71
C GLN A 190 -1.89 -8.19 6.23
N ILE A 191 -1.68 -6.95 6.71
CA ILE A 191 -1.56 -6.68 8.15
C ILE A 191 -2.87 -7.07 8.86
N TRP A 192 -4.02 -6.79 8.24
CA TRP A 192 -5.32 -7.17 8.77
C TRP A 192 -5.52 -8.69 8.79
N VAL A 193 -5.18 -9.41 7.72
CA VAL A 193 -5.22 -10.89 7.67
C VAL A 193 -4.28 -11.51 8.71
N MET A 194 -3.10 -10.92 8.92
CA MET A 194 -2.15 -11.34 9.95
C MET A 194 -2.72 -11.17 11.36
N MET A 195 -3.47 -10.08 11.61
CA MET A 195 -4.22 -9.87 12.85
C MET A 195 -5.36 -10.88 13.03
N LEU A 196 -6.08 -11.23 11.96
CA LEU A 196 -7.06 -12.31 12.01
C LEU A 196 -6.43 -13.65 12.38
N ALA A 197 -5.24 -13.96 11.85
CA ALA A 197 -4.51 -15.17 12.20
C ALA A 197 -4.12 -15.17 13.69
N CYS A 198 -3.65 -14.03 14.23
CA CYS A 198 -3.37 -13.92 15.67
C CYS A 198 -4.64 -14.13 16.53
N LYS A 199 -5.78 -13.58 16.11
CA LYS A 199 -7.09 -13.80 16.75
C LYS A 199 -7.58 -15.24 16.64
N ALA A 200 -7.21 -15.97 15.60
CA ALA A 200 -7.56 -17.39 15.43
C ALA A 200 -6.77 -18.28 16.41
N LEU A 201 -5.52 -17.93 16.66
CA LEU A 201 -4.61 -18.64 17.56
C LEU A 201 -4.75 -18.23 19.04
N ASP A 202 -5.69 -17.32 19.33
CA ASP A 202 -5.91 -16.76 20.67
C ASP A 202 -4.63 -16.20 21.31
N VAL A 203 -3.87 -15.42 20.52
CA VAL A 203 -2.65 -14.76 20.99
C VAL A 203 -2.98 -13.79 22.14
N LYS A 204 -2.27 -13.96 23.26
CA LYS A 204 -2.41 -13.16 24.49
C LYS A 204 -1.24 -12.23 24.72
N GLU A 205 -0.04 -12.62 24.29
CA GLU A 205 1.17 -11.83 24.49
C GLU A 205 2.08 -11.87 23.26
N MET A 206 2.92 -10.85 23.16
CA MET A 206 3.92 -10.69 22.12
C MET A 206 5.29 -10.57 22.79
N GLU A 207 6.31 -11.19 22.22
CA GLU A 207 7.66 -11.08 22.76
C GLU A 207 8.28 -9.71 22.47
N LYS A 208 9.13 -9.25 23.39
CA LYS A 208 9.96 -8.07 23.17
C LYS A 208 11.00 -8.40 22.10
N ASP A 209 11.19 -7.48 21.17
CA ASP A 209 12.33 -7.56 20.25
C ASP A 209 13.62 -7.49 21.08
N PRO A 210 14.54 -8.47 20.92
CA PRO A 210 15.72 -8.57 21.77
C PRO A 210 16.75 -7.45 21.54
N LEU A 211 16.70 -6.75 20.40
CA LEU A 211 17.64 -5.67 20.08
C LEU A 211 17.12 -4.31 20.56
N MET A 212 15.82 -4.08 20.43
CA MET A 212 15.18 -2.79 20.75
C MET A 212 14.57 -2.77 22.16
N GLY A 213 14.35 -3.93 22.78
CA GLY A 213 13.70 -4.03 24.10
C GLY A 213 12.22 -3.64 24.12
N GLU A 214 11.59 -3.52 22.95
CA GLU A 214 10.20 -3.08 22.78
C GLU A 214 9.35 -4.17 22.11
N ILE A 215 8.05 -4.18 22.38
CA ILE A 215 7.09 -5.06 21.71
C ILE A 215 6.55 -4.35 20.46
N PHE A 216 6.82 -4.89 19.28
CA PHE A 216 6.29 -4.37 18.03
C PHE A 216 6.15 -5.42 16.94
N TRP A 217 5.28 -5.13 15.96
CA TRP A 217 5.28 -5.78 14.66
C TRP A 217 6.17 -4.99 13.71
N LEU A 218 7.18 -5.65 13.13
CA LEU A 218 8.01 -5.06 12.10
C LEU A 218 7.44 -5.36 10.72
N ILE A 219 6.82 -4.36 10.12
CA ILE A 219 6.25 -4.44 8.77
C ILE A 219 7.31 -3.97 7.77
N GLU A 220 8.07 -4.92 7.23
CA GLU A 220 9.09 -4.65 6.21
C GLU A 220 9.13 -5.75 5.14
N GLN A 221 9.52 -5.38 3.94
CA GLN A 221 9.65 -6.35 2.86
C GLN A 221 11.00 -7.05 2.93
N GLY A 222 10.96 -8.38 2.77
CA GLY A 222 12.15 -9.17 2.50
C GLY A 222 13.05 -9.34 3.71
N SER A 223 12.44 -9.39 4.90
CA SER A 223 13.15 -9.79 6.11
C SER A 223 13.29 -11.30 6.15
N SER A 224 14.46 -11.78 6.58
CA SER A 224 14.65 -13.18 6.96
C SER A 224 14.20 -13.47 8.39
N SER A 225 13.89 -12.41 9.15
CA SER A 225 13.51 -12.51 10.56
C SER A 225 12.00 -12.41 10.72
N PRO A 226 11.42 -13.04 11.76
CA PRO A 226 10.03 -12.83 12.08
C PRO A 226 9.72 -11.33 12.21
N ALA A 227 8.57 -10.91 11.71
CA ALA A 227 7.98 -9.62 12.00
C ALA A 227 7.69 -9.47 13.51
N PHE A 228 7.32 -10.58 14.16
CA PHE A 228 7.14 -10.70 15.61
C PHE A 228 7.06 -12.18 16.04
N VAL A 229 7.19 -12.41 17.34
CA VAL A 229 6.89 -13.68 18.00
C VAL A 229 5.72 -13.45 18.97
N ALA A 230 4.73 -14.32 18.89
CA ALA A 230 3.47 -14.24 19.62
C ALA A 230 3.24 -15.51 20.43
N LYS A 231 2.47 -15.42 21.51
CA LYS A 231 2.13 -16.58 22.33
C LYS A 231 0.65 -16.60 22.68
N SER A 232 0.11 -17.81 22.67
CA SER A 232 -1.15 -18.16 23.31
C SER A 232 -0.86 -18.86 24.64
N ASP A 233 -1.89 -19.34 25.33
CA ASP A 233 -1.74 -20.02 26.62
C ASP A 233 -0.86 -21.28 26.54
N THR A 234 -0.78 -21.92 25.37
CA THR A 234 -0.15 -23.23 25.20
C THR A 234 0.93 -23.27 24.12
N ASN A 235 0.99 -22.25 23.26
CA ASN A 235 1.84 -22.29 22.07
C ASN A 235 2.56 -20.97 21.84
N VAL A 236 3.72 -21.06 21.21
CA VAL A 236 4.49 -19.93 20.71
C VAL A 236 4.44 -19.98 19.19
N PHE A 237 4.35 -18.84 18.54
CA PHE A 237 4.28 -18.71 17.09
C PHE A 237 5.22 -17.60 16.61
N SER A 238 5.94 -17.86 15.53
CA SER A 238 6.73 -16.84 14.84
C SER A 238 6.06 -16.47 13.53
N PHE A 239 5.86 -15.17 13.30
CA PHE A 239 5.18 -14.64 12.13
C PHE A 239 6.16 -13.87 11.27
N TRP A 240 6.16 -14.12 9.96
CA TRP A 240 6.89 -13.34 8.97
C TRP A 240 5.92 -12.57 8.07
N PHE A 241 6.32 -11.37 7.72
CA PHE A 241 5.66 -10.51 6.74
C PHE A 241 6.59 -10.37 5.52
N GLU A 242 6.10 -10.74 4.33
CA GLU A 242 6.86 -10.70 3.06
C GLU A 242 8.27 -11.33 3.18
N TYR A 243 8.31 -12.59 3.67
CA TYR A 243 9.57 -13.29 4.00
C TYR A 243 10.54 -13.36 2.82
N GLN A 244 11.83 -13.12 3.08
CA GLN A 244 12.89 -13.42 2.13
C GLN A 244 14.15 -13.91 2.87
N PRO A 245 14.63 -15.15 2.61
CA PRO A 245 15.73 -15.75 3.38
C PRO A 245 17.07 -15.01 3.23
N SER A 246 17.29 -14.34 2.10
CA SER A 246 18.42 -13.41 1.95
C SER A 246 18.14 -12.34 0.91
N LYS A 247 18.82 -11.20 1.01
CA LYS A 247 18.81 -10.13 -0.01
C LYS A 247 19.27 -10.61 -1.40
N LYS A 248 19.89 -11.79 -1.49
CA LYS A 248 20.29 -12.45 -2.75
C LYS A 248 19.38 -13.63 -3.12
N ALA A 249 18.42 -14.06 -2.29
CA ALA A 249 17.55 -15.22 -2.55
C ALA A 249 16.40 -14.93 -3.54
N HIS A 250 16.64 -14.05 -4.50
CA HIS A 250 15.65 -13.51 -5.44
C HIS A 250 15.23 -14.48 -6.55
N PHE A 251 15.61 -15.75 -6.50
CA PHE A 251 15.76 -16.53 -7.72
C PHE A 251 15.02 -17.87 -7.64
N SER A 252 13.87 -17.98 -8.30
CA SER A 252 13.52 -19.19 -9.03
C SER A 252 13.90 -18.97 -10.49
N GLU A 253 14.56 -19.97 -11.08
CA GLU A 253 14.81 -20.00 -12.52
C GLU A 253 13.51 -20.43 -13.22
N ARG A 254 13.01 -19.60 -14.14
CA ARG A 254 11.97 -19.98 -15.10
C ARG A 254 12.55 -20.03 -16.50
N PRO A 255 11.98 -20.85 -17.41
CA PRO A 255 12.36 -20.90 -18.82
C PRO A 255 12.12 -19.59 -19.60
N ALA A 256 11.39 -18.61 -19.03
CA ALA A 256 10.94 -17.39 -19.71
C ALA A 256 11.50 -16.07 -19.13
N GLY A 257 12.67 -16.08 -18.50
CA GLY A 257 13.54 -14.90 -18.39
C GLY A 257 13.14 -13.75 -17.44
N LYS A 258 11.98 -13.76 -16.78
CA LYS A 258 11.64 -12.75 -15.76
C LYS A 258 11.75 -13.30 -14.34
N ARG A 259 12.85 -12.94 -13.67
CA ARG A 259 13.15 -13.26 -12.26
C ARG A 259 12.18 -12.51 -11.33
N ARG A 260 11.28 -13.21 -10.63
CA ARG A 260 10.42 -12.63 -9.58
C ARG A 260 10.90 -13.09 -8.19
N PRO A 261 11.01 -12.19 -7.20
CA PRO A 261 11.31 -12.59 -5.83
C PRO A 261 10.18 -13.48 -5.28
N MET A 262 10.51 -14.66 -4.78
CA MET A 262 9.54 -15.53 -4.09
C MET A 262 9.43 -15.14 -2.62
N ARG A 263 8.37 -14.41 -2.26
CA ARG A 263 8.13 -13.87 -0.92
C ARG A 263 6.69 -14.15 -0.50
N PRO A 264 6.44 -15.18 0.32
CA PRO A 264 5.10 -15.39 0.84
C PRO A 264 4.68 -14.15 1.63
N ASP A 265 3.44 -13.73 1.42
CA ASP A 265 2.91 -12.53 2.04
C ASP A 265 2.92 -12.64 3.57
N ILE A 266 2.42 -13.76 4.10
CA ILE A 266 2.49 -14.11 5.52
C ILE A 266 2.94 -15.56 5.65
N ALA A 267 3.90 -15.81 6.54
CA ALA A 267 4.33 -17.17 6.88
C ALA A 267 4.40 -17.35 8.39
N ILE A 268 4.03 -18.53 8.89
CA ILE A 268 3.89 -18.81 10.32
C ILE A 268 4.57 -20.16 10.64
N CYS A 269 5.34 -20.16 11.72
CA CYS A 269 5.87 -21.38 12.34
C CYS A 269 5.41 -21.50 13.79
N LYS A 270 5.16 -22.73 14.22
CA LYS A 270 5.07 -23.11 15.64
C LYS A 270 6.46 -23.07 16.25
N GLY A 271 6.59 -22.40 17.39
CA GLY A 271 7.85 -22.18 18.10
C GLY A 271 8.42 -20.78 17.94
N ASN A 272 9.49 -20.52 18.68
CA ASN A 272 10.20 -19.24 18.70
C ASN A 272 11.40 -19.28 17.73
N TYR A 273 11.37 -18.40 16.72
CA TYR A 273 12.41 -18.22 15.70
C TYR A 273 12.98 -16.80 15.71
N GLY A 274 12.73 -16.00 16.75
CA GLY A 274 13.13 -14.59 16.82
C GLY A 274 14.66 -14.41 16.77
N TYR A 275 15.39 -15.04 17.69
CA TYR A 275 16.84 -14.91 17.77
C TYR A 275 17.55 -16.18 18.27
N PRO A 276 18.71 -16.56 17.68
CA PRO A 276 19.36 -15.95 16.53
C PRO A 276 18.55 -16.14 15.24
N ARG A 277 18.67 -15.21 14.31
CA ARG A 277 17.96 -15.22 13.02
C ARG A 277 18.29 -16.52 12.26
N ARG A 278 17.36 -17.47 12.24
CA ARG A 278 17.51 -18.73 11.52
C ARG A 278 16.82 -18.64 10.18
N MET A 279 17.49 -19.13 9.14
CA MET A 279 16.82 -19.35 7.86
C MET A 279 15.76 -20.42 8.07
N VAL A 280 14.53 -20.11 7.68
CA VAL A 280 13.42 -21.06 7.70
C VAL A 280 13.26 -21.63 6.31
N GLU A 281 13.43 -22.95 6.20
CA GLU A 281 13.26 -23.71 4.95
C GLU A 281 11.84 -24.25 4.80
N LYS A 282 11.15 -24.46 5.92
CA LYS A 282 9.78 -24.98 5.98
C LYS A 282 8.91 -24.18 6.93
N PHE A 283 7.70 -23.83 6.49
CA PHE A 283 6.68 -23.19 7.32
C PHE A 283 5.55 -24.15 7.69
N ASP A 284 4.89 -23.91 8.83
CA ASP A 284 3.69 -24.67 9.18
C ASP A 284 2.48 -24.17 8.39
N LEU A 285 2.40 -22.86 8.19
CA LEU A 285 1.34 -22.22 7.42
C LEU A 285 1.90 -21.06 6.57
N ILE A 286 1.53 -21.03 5.30
CA ILE A 286 1.66 -19.84 4.44
C ILE A 286 0.28 -19.30 4.13
N ILE A 287 0.09 -17.99 4.23
CA ILE A 287 -1.13 -17.29 3.83
C ILE A 287 -0.75 -16.30 2.74
N GLU A 288 -1.24 -16.52 1.52
CA GLU A 288 -1.10 -15.59 0.41
C GLU A 288 -2.33 -14.68 0.34
N CYS A 289 -2.12 -13.37 0.20
CA CYS A 289 -3.19 -12.39 0.26
C CYS A 289 -3.40 -11.73 -1.10
N LYS A 290 -4.64 -11.75 -1.61
CA LYS A 290 -5.02 -11.05 -2.85
C LYS A 290 -6.14 -10.06 -2.57
N ASN A 291 -5.93 -8.79 -2.90
CA ASN A 291 -6.90 -7.71 -2.63
C ASN A 291 -7.52 -7.10 -3.89
N GLU A 292 -7.03 -7.46 -5.08
CA GLU A 292 -7.58 -7.08 -6.39
C GLU A 292 -8.51 -8.17 -6.94
N ASP A 293 -9.30 -7.84 -7.96
CA ASP A 293 -10.12 -8.82 -8.68
C ASP A 293 -9.25 -9.90 -9.34
N PHE A 294 -9.81 -11.10 -9.49
CA PHE A 294 -9.10 -12.30 -9.93
C PHE A 294 -8.29 -12.11 -11.21
N GLU A 295 -8.85 -11.42 -12.20
CA GLU A 295 -8.20 -11.14 -13.49
C GLU A 295 -6.85 -10.43 -13.38
N PHE A 296 -6.61 -9.66 -12.32
CA PHE A 296 -5.35 -8.94 -12.12
C PHE A 296 -4.24 -9.82 -11.55
N TRP A 297 -4.56 -10.97 -10.97
CA TRP A 297 -3.60 -11.86 -10.33
C TRP A 297 -3.72 -13.33 -10.72
N GLU A 298 -4.55 -13.68 -11.70
CA GLU A 298 -4.67 -15.04 -12.24
C GLU A 298 -3.30 -15.67 -12.56
N SER A 299 -2.41 -14.90 -13.19
CA SER A 299 -1.05 -15.33 -13.51
C SER A 299 -0.17 -15.66 -12.29
N ASP A 300 -0.56 -15.23 -11.09
CA ASP A 300 0.15 -15.53 -9.84
C ASP A 300 -0.15 -16.96 -9.34
N ILE A 301 -1.20 -17.65 -9.83
CA ILE A 301 -1.42 -19.06 -9.49
C ILE A 301 -0.20 -19.89 -9.85
N GLU A 302 0.12 -19.91 -11.15
CA GLU A 302 1.33 -20.56 -11.63
C GLU A 302 2.55 -19.76 -11.21
N GLY A 303 2.47 -18.43 -11.29
CA GLY A 303 3.53 -17.45 -11.04
C GLY A 303 4.18 -17.50 -9.66
N GLN A 304 3.38 -17.80 -8.65
CA GLN A 304 3.68 -17.51 -7.25
C GLN A 304 3.21 -18.63 -6.32
N LEU A 305 1.95 -19.06 -6.41
CA LEU A 305 1.38 -20.03 -5.47
C LEU A 305 2.09 -21.40 -5.56
N ILE A 306 2.16 -21.97 -6.76
CA ILE A 306 2.82 -23.27 -6.98
C ILE A 306 4.31 -23.21 -6.58
N PRO A 307 5.10 -22.20 -7.00
CA PRO A 307 6.49 -22.04 -6.55
C PRO A 307 6.65 -21.95 -5.02
N TYR A 308 5.67 -21.45 -4.28
CA TYR A 308 5.75 -21.41 -2.80
C TYR A 308 5.60 -22.79 -2.19
N LEU A 309 4.70 -23.62 -2.73
CA LEU A 309 4.57 -25.02 -2.33
C LEU A 309 5.88 -25.78 -2.55
N GLU A 310 6.54 -25.58 -3.68
CA GLU A 310 7.79 -26.26 -4.02
C GLU A 310 8.97 -25.79 -3.16
N LYS A 311 9.13 -24.48 -3.02
CA LYS A 311 10.31 -23.90 -2.34
C LYS A 311 10.22 -24.00 -0.82
N TYR A 312 9.09 -23.60 -0.26
CA TYR A 312 8.93 -23.45 1.19
C TYR A 312 8.21 -24.63 1.84
N LYS A 313 7.70 -25.57 1.04
CA LYS A 313 7.09 -26.84 1.47
C LYS A 313 6.17 -26.67 2.68
N PRO A 314 5.26 -25.67 2.69
CA PRO A 314 4.47 -25.39 3.86
C PRO A 314 3.60 -26.60 4.19
N THR A 315 3.39 -26.89 5.48
CA THR A 315 2.48 -27.99 5.86
C THR A 315 1.06 -27.69 5.37
N ASN A 316 0.63 -26.43 5.46
CA ASN A 316 -0.65 -25.96 4.94
C ASN A 316 -0.51 -24.61 4.23
N MET A 317 -1.38 -24.33 3.26
CA MET A 317 -1.44 -23.05 2.57
C MET A 317 -2.87 -22.55 2.45
N ILE A 318 -3.06 -21.25 2.71
CA ILE A 318 -4.34 -20.54 2.53
C ILE A 318 -4.14 -19.44 1.48
N LEU A 319 -5.08 -19.36 0.53
CA LEU A 319 -5.25 -18.20 -0.34
C LEU A 319 -6.38 -17.34 0.23
N ALA A 320 -6.03 -16.20 0.81
CA ALA A 320 -6.95 -15.24 1.41
C ALA A 320 -7.26 -14.12 0.41
N SER A 321 -8.37 -14.23 -0.31
CA SER A 321 -8.80 -13.25 -1.31
C SER A 321 -9.90 -12.32 -0.76
N MET A 322 -9.68 -11.02 -0.89
CA MET A 322 -10.67 -9.99 -0.55
C MET A 322 -11.87 -10.03 -1.48
N LYS A 323 -11.65 -10.47 -2.73
CA LYS A 323 -12.63 -10.53 -3.82
C LYS A 323 -13.00 -11.99 -4.15
N PRO A 324 -14.14 -12.24 -4.83
CA PRO A 324 -14.51 -13.58 -5.25
C PRO A 324 -13.42 -14.26 -6.09
N VAL A 325 -13.27 -15.59 -5.91
CA VAL A 325 -12.42 -16.43 -6.77
C VAL A 325 -13.30 -17.37 -7.58
N PRO A 326 -13.09 -17.52 -8.90
CA PRO A 326 -13.91 -18.41 -9.72
C PRO A 326 -13.95 -19.84 -9.19
N ILE A 327 -15.13 -20.48 -9.28
CA ILE A 327 -15.37 -21.81 -8.70
C ILE A 327 -14.50 -22.90 -9.34
N ASN A 328 -14.20 -22.79 -10.64
CA ASN A 328 -13.31 -23.70 -11.35
C ASN A 328 -11.89 -23.62 -10.78
N ILE A 329 -11.39 -22.40 -10.54
CA ILE A 329 -10.07 -22.17 -9.96
C ILE A 329 -10.00 -22.74 -8.53
N LYS A 330 -11.03 -22.54 -7.71
CA LYS A 330 -11.09 -23.14 -6.37
C LYS A 330 -11.03 -24.67 -6.41
N LYS A 331 -11.62 -25.30 -7.44
CA LYS A 331 -11.56 -26.76 -7.64
C LYS A 331 -10.19 -27.24 -8.12
N GLU A 332 -9.47 -26.43 -8.89
CA GLU A 332 -8.11 -26.75 -9.37
C GLU A 332 -7.07 -26.65 -8.25
N LEU A 333 -7.24 -25.70 -7.33
CA LEU A 333 -6.35 -25.46 -6.19
C LEU A 333 -6.56 -26.45 -5.02
N THR A 334 -6.60 -27.76 -5.31
CA THR A 334 -6.90 -28.82 -4.31
C THR A 334 -5.96 -28.87 -3.11
N THR A 335 -4.72 -28.38 -3.24
CA THR A 335 -3.71 -28.35 -2.17
C THR A 335 -3.70 -27.02 -1.39
N ILE A 336 -4.50 -26.03 -1.80
CA ILE A 336 -4.55 -24.69 -1.20
C ILE A 336 -5.98 -24.41 -0.78
N ASN A 337 -6.19 -24.05 0.48
CA ASN A 337 -7.52 -23.69 0.94
C ASN A 337 -7.81 -22.25 0.56
N VAL A 338 -8.84 -22.04 -0.26
CA VAL A 338 -9.20 -20.70 -0.77
C VAL A 338 -10.34 -20.12 0.06
N ILE A 339 -10.08 -19.00 0.71
CA ILE A 339 -11.11 -18.16 1.34
C ILE A 339 -11.23 -16.90 0.48
N ASP A 340 -12.39 -16.74 -0.17
CA ASP A 340 -12.69 -15.55 -0.95
C ASP A 340 -13.69 -14.64 -0.23
N ASN A 341 -13.89 -13.42 -0.74
CA ASN A 341 -14.73 -12.41 -0.09
C ASN A 341 -14.32 -12.09 1.37
N LEU A 342 -13.05 -12.29 1.70
CA LEU A 342 -12.51 -12.05 3.04
C LEU A 342 -12.34 -10.55 3.26
N THR A 343 -13.35 -9.93 3.86
CA THR A 343 -13.39 -8.48 4.12
C THR A 343 -13.81 -8.23 5.56
N SER A 344 -13.52 -7.04 6.09
CA SER A 344 -13.91 -6.62 7.44
C SER A 344 -15.43 -6.58 7.68
N ASN A 345 -16.25 -6.72 6.63
CA ASN A 345 -17.71 -6.74 6.72
C ASN A 345 -18.32 -8.13 6.47
N ASN A 346 -17.50 -9.16 6.23
CA ASN A 346 -17.97 -10.52 5.96
C ASN A 346 -17.58 -11.47 7.11
N GLU A 347 -18.42 -11.52 8.14
CA GLU A 347 -18.16 -12.32 9.33
C GLU A 347 -18.04 -13.82 9.02
N ASN A 348 -18.82 -14.34 8.06
CA ASN A 348 -18.76 -15.75 7.68
C ASN A 348 -17.38 -16.13 7.13
N ALA A 349 -16.84 -15.33 6.20
CA ALA A 349 -15.49 -15.56 5.67
C ALA A 349 -14.41 -15.40 6.75
N ILE A 350 -14.57 -14.45 7.67
CA ILE A 350 -13.66 -14.28 8.82
C ILE A 350 -13.67 -15.52 9.71
N GLN A 351 -14.84 -16.06 10.05
CA GLN A 351 -14.96 -17.24 10.90
C GLN A 351 -14.40 -18.50 10.22
N GLU A 352 -14.65 -18.66 8.92
CA GLU A 352 -14.08 -19.74 8.13
C GLU A 352 -12.55 -19.66 8.09
N PHE A 353 -11.99 -18.48 7.81
CA PHE A 353 -10.55 -18.25 7.84
C PHE A 353 -9.95 -18.59 9.21
N ARG A 354 -10.56 -18.08 10.30
CA ARG A 354 -10.07 -18.34 11.67
C ARG A 354 -10.12 -19.82 12.03
N LYS A 355 -11.19 -20.53 11.62
CA LYS A 355 -11.32 -21.97 11.83
C LYS A 355 -10.17 -22.73 11.17
N LEU A 356 -9.84 -22.42 9.92
CA LEU A 356 -8.74 -23.05 9.19
C LEU A 356 -7.38 -22.75 9.83
N VAL A 357 -7.09 -21.49 10.15
CA VAL A 357 -5.83 -21.11 10.81
C VAL A 357 -5.65 -21.89 12.12
N LYS A 358 -6.69 -21.95 12.95
CA LYS A 358 -6.67 -22.73 14.19
C LYS A 358 -6.43 -24.21 13.91
N GLN A 359 -7.18 -24.81 12.99
CA GLN A 359 -7.01 -26.21 12.61
C GLN A 359 -5.58 -26.56 12.18
N TYR A 360 -4.88 -25.66 11.47
CA TYR A 360 -3.53 -25.94 10.95
C TYR A 360 -2.40 -25.72 11.95
N LEU A 361 -2.64 -24.97 13.03
CA LEU A 361 -1.58 -24.55 13.94
C LEU A 361 -1.82 -24.99 15.40
N THR A 362 -3.00 -25.50 15.75
CA THR A 362 -3.27 -26.04 17.10
C THR A 362 -3.57 -27.53 17.12
N ASN A 363 -3.90 -28.13 15.98
CA ASN A 363 -3.93 -29.58 15.81
C ASN A 363 -2.60 -30.06 15.22
#